data_AF-A0A5P8KHR4-F1
#
_entry.id   AF-A0A5P8KHR4-F1
#
_cell.length_a   1.000
_cell.length_b   1.000
_cell.length_c   1.000
_cell.angle_alpha   90.00
_cell.angle_beta   90.00
_cell.angle_gamma   90.00
#
_symmetry.space_group_name_H-M   'P 1'
#
loop_
_entity.id
_entity.type
_entity.pdbx_description
1 polymer ?
#
loop_
_entity_poly.entity_id
_entity_poly.type
_entity_poly.pdbx_seq_one_letter_code
_entity_poly.pdbx_strand_id
1 'polypeptide(L)'
;MTAAELIRRAEDERRLAHEARSASTARARDRIAACHAGNGDALRAIVARHGWPTAESVGEPASTAALLILLHSPDLGFQLTCRDLIAEAAADGRCPAVHHAYIADHCAVALGRPQFYGTRINPGTLFPYPIRHPETVDERRRDVGLGPLTEHLRAVRRGLGASGGL
;
A
#
# COMPACT_ATOMS: atom_id res chain seq x y z
N MET A 1 4.67 20.34 0.28
CA MET A 1 3.92 19.37 -0.56
C MET A 1 2.44 19.52 -0.23
N THR A 2 1.57 19.66 -1.22
CA THR A 2 0.12 19.86 -1.01
C THR A 2 -0.64 18.53 -1.19
N ALA A 3 -1.93 18.49 -0.82
CA ALA A 3 -2.80 17.33 -1.09
C ALA A 3 -2.82 16.94 -2.59
N ALA A 4 -2.89 17.94 -3.48
CA ALA A 4 -2.85 17.74 -4.92
C ALA A 4 -1.53 17.09 -5.39
N GLU A 5 -0.41 17.44 -4.77
CA GLU A 5 0.90 16.88 -5.13
C GLU A 5 1.04 15.41 -4.72
N LEU A 6 0.46 14.99 -3.58
CA LEU A 6 0.40 13.57 -3.20
C LEU A 6 -0.37 12.74 -4.22
N ILE A 7 -1.55 13.23 -4.62
CA ILE A 7 -2.41 12.58 -5.62
C ILE A 7 -1.66 12.45 -6.94
N ARG A 8 -1.11 13.56 -7.45
CA ARG A 8 -0.37 13.59 -8.72
C ARG A 8 0.79 12.60 -8.73
N ARG A 9 1.56 12.52 -7.64
CA ARG A 9 2.68 11.57 -7.51
C ARG A 9 2.25 10.11 -7.58
N ALA A 10 1.17 9.76 -6.87
CA ALA A 10 0.64 8.40 -6.91
C ALA A 10 0.06 8.05 -8.29
N GLU A 11 -0.59 9.01 -8.96
CA GLU A 11 -1.09 8.83 -10.34
C GLU A 11 0.03 8.66 -11.36
N ASP A 12 1.09 9.46 -11.25
CA ASP A 12 2.28 9.38 -12.10
C ASP A 12 2.98 8.04 -11.97
N GLU A 13 3.13 7.57 -10.73
CA GLU A 13 3.70 6.25 -10.44
C GLU A 13 2.84 5.12 -11.00
N ARG A 14 1.52 5.18 -10.80
CA ARG A 14 0.58 4.19 -11.34
C ARG A 14 0.62 4.14 -12.87
N ARG A 15 0.67 5.30 -13.53
CA ARG A 15 0.78 5.40 -14.98
C ARG A 15 2.09 4.78 -15.47
N LEU A 16 3.21 5.13 -14.83
CA LEU A 16 4.52 4.57 -15.17
C LEU A 16 4.56 3.05 -14.99
N ALA A 17 3.99 2.53 -13.89
CA ALA A 17 3.87 1.09 -13.66
C ALA A 17 3.00 0.42 -14.72
N HIS A 18 1.91 1.06 -15.16
CA HIS A 18 1.07 0.53 -16.23
C HIS A 18 1.80 0.45 -17.56
N GLU A 19 2.51 1.50 -17.96
CA GLU A 19 3.30 1.56 -19.19
C GLU A 19 4.43 0.51 -19.20
N ALA A 20 5.07 0.27 -18.05
CA ALA A 20 6.13 -0.71 -17.94
C ALA A 20 5.66 -2.16 -18.11
N ARG A 21 4.36 -2.45 -17.88
CA ARG A 21 3.81 -3.81 -18.06
C ARG A 21 3.88 -4.29 -19.50
N SER A 22 3.76 -3.40 -20.48
CA SER A 22 3.86 -3.75 -21.90
C SER A 22 5.29 -3.81 -22.43
N ALA A 23 6.27 -3.27 -21.68
CA ALA A 23 7.67 -3.19 -22.10
C ALA A 23 8.60 -3.36 -20.88
N SER A 24 8.75 -4.60 -20.40
CA SER A 24 9.61 -4.95 -19.25
C SER A 24 11.10 -4.86 -19.59
N THR A 25 11.59 -3.64 -19.80
CA THR A 25 12.99 -3.31 -20.11
C THR A 25 13.75 -2.90 -18.84
N ALA A 26 15.09 -2.99 -18.86
CA ALA A 26 15.92 -2.47 -17.77
C ALA A 26 15.65 -0.97 -17.50
N ARG A 27 15.55 -0.18 -18.58
CA ARG A 27 15.22 1.24 -18.50
C ARG A 27 13.86 1.52 -17.84
N ALA A 28 12.85 0.68 -18.09
CA ALA A 28 11.55 0.81 -17.43
C ALA A 28 11.67 0.53 -15.92
N ARG A 29 12.43 -0.49 -15.52
CA ARG A 29 12.72 -0.79 -14.11
C ARG A 29 13.44 0.36 -13.42
N ASP A 30 14.46 0.94 -14.05
CA ASP A 30 15.23 2.05 -13.48
C ASP A 30 14.34 3.30 -13.29
N ARG A 31 13.45 3.59 -14.24
CA ARG A 31 12.49 4.70 -14.12
C ARG A 31 11.52 4.50 -12.96
N ILE A 32 11.01 3.28 -12.77
CA ILE A 32 10.13 2.95 -11.64
C ILE A 32 10.88 3.12 -10.32
N ALA A 33 12.09 2.57 -10.22
CA ALA A 33 12.91 2.69 -9.02
C ALA A 33 13.20 4.16 -8.67
N ALA A 34 13.54 4.98 -9.68
CA ALA A 34 13.75 6.42 -9.50
C ALA A 34 12.46 7.14 -9.05
N CYS A 35 11.30 6.77 -9.61
CA CYS A 35 10.00 7.30 -9.19
C CYS A 35 9.71 6.97 -7.72
N HIS A 36 9.87 5.71 -7.32
CA HIS A 36 9.66 5.26 -5.94
C HIS A 36 10.59 5.97 -4.96
N ALA A 37 11.88 6.12 -5.30
CA ALA A 37 12.84 6.85 -4.48
C ALA A 37 12.42 8.33 -4.31
N GLY A 38 12.13 9.02 -5.41
CA GLY A 38 11.70 10.43 -5.37
C GLY A 38 10.35 10.65 -4.67
N ASN A 39 9.45 9.66 -4.70
CA ASN A 39 8.20 9.68 -3.94
C ASN A 39 8.42 9.40 -2.45
N GLY A 40 9.34 8.47 -2.12
CA GLY A 40 9.75 8.20 -0.75
C GLY A 40 10.37 9.42 -0.06
N ASP A 41 11.28 10.13 -0.75
CA ASP A 41 11.92 11.35 -0.21
C ASP A 41 10.91 12.46 0.03
N ALA A 42 9.99 12.64 -0.93
CA ALA A 42 8.87 13.57 -0.83
C ALA A 42 7.97 13.28 0.39
N LEU A 43 7.58 12.02 0.58
CA LEU A 43 6.74 11.61 1.71
C LEU A 43 7.49 11.76 3.03
N ARG A 44 8.78 11.41 3.09
CA ARG A 44 9.62 11.57 4.28
C ARG A 44 9.69 13.03 4.73
N ALA A 45 9.84 13.96 3.80
CA ALA A 45 9.85 15.39 4.11
C ALA A 45 8.51 15.87 4.70
N ILE A 46 7.37 15.32 4.25
CA ILE A 46 6.06 15.58 4.86
C ILE A 46 6.02 15.03 6.28
N VAL A 47 6.34 13.75 6.44
CA VAL A 47 6.25 13.04 7.73
C VAL A 47 7.13 13.70 8.78
N ALA A 48 8.35 14.12 8.41
CA ALA A 48 9.25 14.80 9.32
C ALA A 48 8.73 16.17 9.79
N ARG A 49 7.93 16.86 8.97
CA ARG A 49 7.45 18.22 9.27
C ARG A 49 6.05 18.26 9.91
N HIS A 50 5.19 17.31 9.53
CA HIS A 50 3.76 17.37 9.82
C HIS A 50 3.21 16.07 10.42
N GLY A 51 4.03 15.02 10.56
CA GLY A 51 3.54 13.68 10.83
C GLY A 51 2.83 13.06 9.61
N TRP A 52 2.09 11.98 9.84
CA TRP A 52 1.38 11.29 8.75
C TRP A 52 0.30 12.20 8.12
N PRO A 53 0.24 12.35 6.79
CA PRO A 53 -0.81 13.12 6.11
C PRO A 53 -2.17 12.39 6.19
N THR A 54 -2.88 12.59 7.30
CA THR A 54 -4.18 11.98 7.61
C THR A 54 -5.30 12.46 6.69
N ALA A 55 -6.38 11.68 6.59
CA ALA A 55 -7.57 12.07 5.84
C ALA A 55 -8.19 13.39 6.35
N GLU A 56 -8.13 13.63 7.66
CA GLU A 56 -8.53 14.91 8.26
C GLU A 56 -7.70 16.10 7.74
N SER A 57 -6.39 15.94 7.58
CA SER A 57 -5.47 17.03 7.22
C SER A 57 -5.41 17.34 5.72
N VAL A 58 -5.51 16.31 4.88
CA VAL A 58 -5.29 16.44 3.42
C VAL A 58 -6.45 15.90 2.57
N GLY A 59 -7.50 15.39 3.20
CA GLY A 59 -8.58 14.66 2.52
C GLY A 59 -8.23 13.20 2.27
N GLU A 60 -9.26 12.35 2.22
CA GLU A 60 -9.14 10.90 2.02
C GLU A 60 -8.38 10.51 0.73
N PRO A 61 -8.56 11.17 -0.42
CA PRO A 61 -7.82 10.83 -1.63
C PRO A 61 -6.31 11.01 -1.48
N ALA A 62 -5.87 12.11 -0.85
CA ALA A 62 -4.46 12.40 -0.66
C ALA A 62 -3.84 11.53 0.45
N SER A 63 -4.57 11.23 1.53
CA SER A 63 -4.14 10.27 2.55
C SER A 63 -3.94 8.87 1.94
N THR A 64 -4.85 8.46 1.05
CA THR A 64 -4.73 7.19 0.33
C THR A 64 -3.54 7.21 -0.63
N ALA A 65 -3.31 8.31 -1.34
CA ALA A 65 -2.14 8.49 -2.19
C ALA A 65 -0.82 8.39 -1.39
N ALA A 66 -0.77 8.96 -0.19
CA ALA A 66 0.39 8.84 0.71
C ALA A 66 0.65 7.39 1.12
N LEU A 67 -0.40 6.61 1.44
CA LEU A 67 -0.26 5.18 1.73
C LEU A 67 0.30 4.41 0.53
N LEU A 68 -0.21 4.67 -0.68
CA LEU A 68 0.26 4.01 -1.91
C LEU A 68 1.75 4.29 -2.15
N ILE A 69 2.17 5.54 -2.00
CA ILE A 69 3.59 5.94 -2.07
C ILE A 69 4.42 5.19 -1.02
N LEU A 70 3.93 5.11 0.22
CA LEU A 70 4.62 4.42 1.31
C LEU A 70 4.84 2.93 1.01
N LEU A 71 3.83 2.25 0.47
CA LEU A 71 3.88 0.82 0.12
C LEU A 71 4.93 0.51 -0.96
N HIS A 72 5.39 1.50 -1.71
CA HIS A 72 6.45 1.36 -2.71
C HIS A 72 7.79 1.96 -2.27
N SER A 73 7.86 2.54 -1.06
CA SER A 73 9.13 2.98 -0.47
C SER A 73 10.09 1.79 -0.31
N PRO A 74 11.37 1.92 -0.70
CA PRO A 74 12.35 0.85 -0.52
C PRO A 74 12.89 0.74 0.93
N ASP A 75 12.56 1.70 1.80
CA ASP A 75 13.09 1.77 3.18
C ASP A 75 12.09 1.17 4.18
N LEU A 76 12.35 -0.06 4.62
CA LEU A 76 11.54 -0.76 5.62
C LEU A 76 11.52 -0.02 6.97
N GLY A 77 12.60 0.64 7.37
CA GLY A 77 12.64 1.42 8.62
C GLY A 77 11.64 2.57 8.57
N PHE A 78 11.60 3.28 7.45
CA PHE A 78 10.61 4.34 7.22
C PHE A 78 9.17 3.80 7.15
N GLN A 79 8.95 2.66 6.50
CA GLN A 79 7.65 1.99 6.49
C GLN A 79 7.17 1.63 7.89
N LEU A 80 8.05 1.11 8.76
CA LEU A 80 7.71 0.77 10.14
C LEU A 80 7.36 2.01 10.96
N THR A 81 8.14 3.10 10.83
CA THR A 81 7.80 4.37 11.49
C THR A 81 6.42 4.88 11.04
N CYS A 82 6.15 4.87 9.73
CA CYS A 82 4.87 5.33 9.22
C CYS A 82 3.71 4.39 9.58
N ARG A 83 3.95 3.07 9.65
CA ARG A 83 2.96 2.11 10.15
C ARG A 83 2.45 2.52 11.52
N ASP A 84 3.35 2.89 12.43
CA ASP A 84 3.00 3.26 13.80
C ASP A 84 2.22 4.59 13.83
N LEU A 85 2.66 5.59 13.05
CA LEU A 85 1.91 6.84 12.89
C LEU A 85 0.50 6.63 12.30
N ILE A 86 0.36 5.72 11.33
CA ILE A 86 -0.93 5.37 10.73
C ILE A 86 -1.80 4.62 11.73
N ALA A 87 -1.22 3.75 12.57
CA ALA A 87 -1.94 3.04 13.63
C ALA A 87 -2.55 4.02 14.65
N GLU A 88 -1.75 4.98 15.12
CA GLU A 88 -2.20 6.05 16.01
C GLU A 88 -3.31 6.88 15.35
N ALA A 89 -3.09 7.34 14.12
CA ALA A 89 -4.09 8.15 13.41
C ALA A 89 -5.40 7.38 13.13
N ALA A 90 -5.33 6.07 12.91
CA ALA A 90 -6.51 5.22 12.74
C ALA A 90 -7.26 5.01 14.07
N ALA A 91 -6.53 4.81 15.18
CA ALA A 91 -7.12 4.71 16.52
C ALA A 91 -7.85 6.01 16.92
N ASP A 92 -7.32 7.16 16.51
CA ASP A 92 -7.93 8.47 16.71
C ASP A 92 -9.07 8.79 15.72
N GLY A 93 -9.35 7.92 14.75
CA GLY A 93 -10.36 8.16 13.71
C GLY A 93 -9.98 9.21 12.65
N ARG A 94 -8.71 9.65 12.62
CA ARG A 94 -8.18 10.64 11.66
C ARG A 94 -7.79 10.01 10.32
N CYS A 95 -7.67 8.69 10.27
CA CYS A 95 -7.28 7.91 9.11
C CYS A 95 -8.18 6.67 8.97
N PRO A 96 -8.55 6.24 7.75
CA PRO A 96 -9.27 4.98 7.57
C PRO A 96 -8.50 3.79 8.16
N ALA A 97 -9.15 2.97 8.98
CA ALA A 97 -8.52 1.80 9.62
C ALA A 97 -7.89 0.83 8.61
N VAL A 98 -8.46 0.75 7.41
CA VAL A 98 -7.92 -0.03 6.29
C VAL A 98 -6.51 0.41 5.89
N HIS A 99 -6.12 1.68 6.06
CA HIS A 99 -4.76 2.14 5.77
C HIS A 99 -3.73 1.43 6.64
N HIS A 100 -4.02 1.30 7.95
CA HIS A 100 -3.15 0.55 8.86
C HIS A 100 -3.08 -0.93 8.47
N ALA A 101 -4.21 -1.55 8.10
CA ALA A 101 -4.24 -2.96 7.71
C ALA A 101 -3.28 -3.27 6.54
N TYR A 102 -3.25 -2.41 5.53
CA TYR A 102 -2.36 -2.57 4.37
C TYR A 102 -0.88 -2.44 4.73
N ILE A 103 -0.48 -1.38 5.46
CA ILE A 103 0.93 -1.17 5.78
C ILE A 103 1.45 -2.16 6.83
N ALA A 104 0.62 -2.57 7.78
CA ALA A 104 0.97 -3.57 8.79
C ALA A 104 1.28 -4.93 8.15
N ASP A 105 0.41 -5.41 7.26
CA ASP A 105 0.63 -6.65 6.51
C ASP A 105 1.83 -6.54 5.55
N HIS A 106 2.01 -5.39 4.89
CA HIS A 106 3.19 -5.14 4.06
C HIS A 106 4.49 -5.31 4.84
N CYS A 107 4.59 -4.65 6.01
CA CYS A 107 5.75 -4.77 6.89
C CYS A 107 5.92 -6.19 7.43
N ALA A 108 4.82 -6.87 7.79
CA ALA A 108 4.88 -8.25 8.29
C ALA A 108 5.51 -9.18 7.25
N VAL A 109 5.06 -9.12 5.99
CA VAL A 109 5.63 -9.92 4.90
C VAL A 109 7.09 -9.56 4.65
N ALA A 110 7.46 -8.27 4.63
CA ALA A 110 8.84 -7.84 4.46
C ALA A 110 9.77 -8.37 5.56
N LEU A 111 9.25 -8.55 6.78
CA LEU A 111 9.96 -9.13 7.93
C LEU A 111 9.88 -10.66 8.00
N GLY A 112 9.30 -11.34 7.01
CA GLY A 112 9.12 -12.80 7.02
C GLY A 112 8.11 -13.30 8.07
N ARG A 113 7.20 -12.44 8.52
CA ARG A 113 6.19 -12.73 9.54
C ARG A 113 4.82 -12.98 8.92
N PRO A 114 3.96 -13.79 9.56
CA PRO A 114 2.58 -13.93 9.14
C PRO A 114 1.81 -12.60 9.23
N GLN A 115 0.98 -12.35 8.23
CA GLN A 115 0.06 -11.23 8.12
C GLN A 115 -1.10 -11.34 9.11
N PHE A 116 -1.75 -10.22 9.43
CA PHE A 116 -2.92 -10.22 10.30
C PHE A 116 -4.23 -10.11 9.50
N TYR A 117 -4.26 -9.31 8.44
CA TYR A 117 -5.47 -9.06 7.63
C TYR A 117 -5.47 -9.78 6.27
N GLY A 118 -4.33 -10.31 5.84
CA GLY A 118 -4.19 -11.06 4.59
C GLY A 118 -4.29 -10.19 3.33
N THR A 119 -3.80 -8.95 3.38
CA THR A 119 -3.87 -7.99 2.26
C THR A 119 -2.78 -8.20 1.20
N ARG A 120 -1.67 -8.88 1.52
CA ARG A 120 -0.59 -9.18 0.56
C ARG A 120 -0.79 -10.54 -0.06
N ILE A 121 -0.79 -10.55 -1.39
CA ILE A 121 -0.86 -11.74 -2.23
C ILE A 121 0.50 -12.00 -2.84
N ASN A 122 0.94 -13.25 -2.84
CA ASN A 122 2.13 -13.67 -3.56
C ASN A 122 1.81 -13.66 -5.07
N PRO A 123 2.51 -12.85 -5.88
CA PRO A 123 2.21 -12.72 -7.30
C PRO A 123 2.52 -13.99 -8.10
N GLY A 124 3.40 -14.87 -7.61
CA GLY A 124 3.73 -16.13 -8.28
C GLY A 124 2.72 -17.24 -8.03
N THR A 125 2.01 -17.23 -6.88
CA THR A 125 1.05 -18.29 -6.52
C THR A 125 -0.40 -17.83 -6.54
N LEU A 126 -0.65 -16.51 -6.50
CA LEU A 126 -1.98 -15.91 -6.36
C LEU A 126 -2.73 -16.34 -5.09
N PHE A 127 -1.97 -16.75 -4.08
CA PHE A 127 -2.42 -17.01 -2.72
C PHE A 127 -1.84 -15.95 -1.78
N PRO A 128 -2.50 -15.68 -0.64
CA PRO A 128 -1.95 -14.77 0.35
C PRO A 128 -0.62 -15.31 0.89
N TYR A 129 0.30 -14.42 1.27
CA TYR A 129 1.39 -14.81 2.16
C TYR A 129 0.82 -15.35 3.49
N PRO A 130 1.59 -16.12 4.29
CA PRO A 130 1.10 -16.73 5.53
C PRO A 130 0.30 -15.74 6.39
N ILE A 131 -0.83 -16.20 6.93
CA ILE A 131 -1.74 -15.40 7.76
C ILE A 131 -1.73 -16.00 9.17
N ARG A 132 -1.60 -15.16 10.19
CA ARG A 132 -1.78 -15.55 11.59
C ARG A 132 -3.26 -15.87 11.82
N HIS A 133 -3.58 -17.03 12.38
CA HIS A 133 -4.97 -17.44 12.66
C HIS A 133 -5.90 -17.21 11.45
N PRO A 134 -5.66 -17.91 10.33
CA PRO A 134 -6.44 -17.73 9.09
C PRO A 134 -7.94 -17.99 9.27
N GLU A 135 -8.31 -18.85 10.23
CA GLU A 135 -9.69 -19.20 10.58
C GLU A 135 -10.54 -18.00 11.04
N THR A 136 -9.92 -16.96 11.62
CA THR A 136 -10.59 -15.74 12.11
C THR A 136 -10.25 -14.50 11.28
N VAL A 137 -9.64 -14.65 10.10
CA VAL A 137 -9.16 -13.51 9.31
C VAL A 137 -10.30 -12.58 8.88
N ASP A 138 -11.47 -13.13 8.53
CA ASP A 138 -12.59 -12.34 8.01
C ASP A 138 -13.26 -11.48 9.09
N GLU A 139 -13.19 -11.88 10.36
CA GLU A 139 -13.64 -11.06 11.49
C GLU A 139 -12.81 -9.78 11.57
N ARG A 140 -11.48 -9.93 11.57
CA ARG A 140 -10.54 -8.81 11.63
C ARG A 140 -10.61 -7.91 10.41
N ARG A 141 -10.86 -8.48 9.23
CA ARG A 141 -11.04 -7.73 7.99
C ARG A 141 -12.30 -6.86 8.05
N ARG A 142 -13.41 -7.43 8.50
CA ARG A 142 -14.67 -6.69 8.70
C ARG A 142 -14.48 -5.50 9.65
N ASP A 143 -13.76 -5.68 10.75
CA ASP A 143 -13.56 -4.65 11.77
C ASP A 143 -12.80 -3.41 11.24
N VAL A 144 -12.01 -3.55 10.17
CA VAL A 144 -11.29 -2.45 9.52
C VAL A 144 -11.90 -2.02 8.18
N GLY A 145 -13.10 -2.51 7.85
CA GLY A 145 -13.81 -2.16 6.61
C GLY A 145 -13.33 -2.91 5.36
N LEU A 146 -12.58 -3.99 5.50
CA LEU A 146 -12.23 -4.88 4.40
C LEU A 146 -13.33 -5.93 4.16
N GLY A 147 -13.61 -6.23 2.89
CA GLY A 147 -14.46 -7.37 2.52
C GLY A 147 -13.78 -8.72 2.78
N PRO A 148 -14.50 -9.85 2.70
CA PRO A 148 -13.96 -11.19 2.93
C PRO A 148 -12.71 -11.50 2.10
N LEU A 149 -11.77 -12.25 2.66
CA LEU A 149 -10.51 -12.62 2.00
C LEU A 149 -10.79 -13.37 0.69
N THR A 150 -11.77 -14.27 0.69
CA THR A 150 -12.18 -15.02 -0.52
C THR A 150 -12.60 -14.08 -1.67
N GLU A 151 -13.31 -12.99 -1.38
CA GLU A 151 -13.71 -12.02 -2.40
C GLU A 151 -12.53 -11.20 -2.91
N HIS A 152 -11.63 -10.82 -2.01
CA HIS A 152 -10.38 -10.16 -2.38
C HIS A 152 -9.54 -11.03 -3.32
N LEU A 153 -9.38 -12.33 -3.03
CA LEU A 153 -8.67 -13.27 -3.89
C LEU A 153 -9.33 -13.42 -5.27
N ARG A 154 -10.67 -13.45 -5.32
CA ARG A 154 -11.41 -13.46 -6.59
C ARG A 154 -11.15 -12.18 -7.39
N ALA A 155 -11.14 -11.02 -6.74
CA ALA A 155 -10.86 -9.74 -7.39
C ALA A 155 -9.43 -9.67 -7.95
N VAL A 156 -8.43 -10.12 -7.19
CA VAL A 156 -7.04 -10.20 -7.63
C VAL A 156 -6.89 -11.10 -8.87
N ARG A 157 -7.51 -12.29 -8.84
CA ARG A 157 -7.49 -13.22 -9.98
C ARG A 157 -8.15 -12.63 -11.23
N ARG A 158 -9.27 -11.90 -11.07
CA ARG A 158 -9.91 -11.19 -12.18
C ARG A 158 -9.04 -10.06 -12.73
N GLY A 159 -8.41 -9.27 -11.87
CA GLY A 159 -7.54 -8.15 -12.28
C GLY A 159 -6.32 -8.62 -13.07
N LEU A 160 -5.77 -9.79 -12.73
CA LEU A 160 -4.70 -10.43 -13.48
C LEU A 160 -5.20 -11.06 -14.79
N GLY A 161 -6.37 -11.70 -14.78
CA GLY A 161 -7.02 -12.22 -16.00
C GLY A 161 -7.39 -11.12 -17.01
N ALA A 162 -7.76 -9.93 -16.54
CA ALA A 162 -8.00 -8.75 -17.38
C ALA A 162 -6.70 -8.08 -17.89
N SER A 163 -5.56 -8.41 -17.31
CA SER A 163 -4.23 -7.88 -17.70
C SER A 163 -3.36 -8.93 -18.44
N GLY A 164 -3.85 -10.16 -18.59
CA GLY A 164 -3.10 -11.32 -19.11
C GLY A 164 -3.81 -12.07 -20.23
N GLY A 165 -4.60 -11.35 -21.03
CA GLY A 165 -5.20 -11.87 -22.27
C GLY A 165 -4.50 -11.30 -23.49
N LEU A 166 -3.26 -11.73 -23.74
CA LEU A 166 -2.60 -11.86 -25.05
C LEU A 166 -1.53 -12.95 -24.96
#